data_AF-A0A8E0S301-F1
#
_entry.id   AF-A0A8E0S301-F1
#
_cell.length_a   1.000
_cell.length_b   1.000
_cell.length_c   1.000
_cell.angle_alpha   90.00
_cell.angle_beta   90.00
_cell.angle_gamma   90.00
#
_symmetry.space_group_name_H-M   'P 1'
#
loop_
_entity.id
_entity.type
_entity.pdbx_description
1 polymer ?
#
loop_
_entity_poly.entity_id
_entity_poly.type
_entity_poly.pdbx_seq_one_letter_code
_entity_poly.pdbx_strand_id
1 'polypeptide(L)'
;MLHLPLVLLVWVSLYSVTRSQTVSCDEKSELRDTAQSPTFPSNKAADFTKPCLLTFVAQNDDRIKLVFPDLQKMAKNGTSCSDNYVKFANEQAGLTSATSYCDGILPPPFVSQGNTVFIQYKIQNSSVNSFAVQLTPSNVIVNFTLHV
;
A
#
# COMPACT_ATOMS: atom_id res chain seq x y z
N MET A 1 -6.62 -47.66 40.50
CA MET A 1 -6.65 -46.22 40.84
C MET A 1 -5.48 -45.59 40.08
N LEU A 2 -5.61 -45.38 38.77
CA LEU A 2 -6.12 -44.17 38.09
C LEU A 2 -5.32 -42.90 38.46
N HIS A 3 -4.38 -42.49 37.60
CA HIS A 3 -4.09 -41.08 37.21
C HIS A 3 -2.99 -41.10 36.13
N LEU A 4 -3.36 -41.08 34.83
CA LEU A 4 -3.56 -39.92 33.93
C LEU A 4 -2.25 -39.39 33.32
N PRO A 5 -1.98 -39.60 32.01
CA PRO A 5 -0.78 -39.08 31.37
C PRO A 5 -0.90 -37.57 31.20
N LEU A 6 0.12 -36.81 31.61
CA LEU A 6 0.21 -35.37 31.37
C LEU A 6 0.22 -35.13 29.85
N VAL A 7 -0.94 -34.72 29.34
CA VAL A 7 -1.09 -34.14 28.01
C VAL A 7 -0.32 -32.81 28.03
N LEU A 8 0.88 -32.81 27.45
CA LEU A 8 1.60 -31.59 27.08
C LEU A 8 0.76 -30.89 26.00
N LEU A 9 -0.15 -30.04 26.45
CA LEU A 9 -0.85 -29.08 25.62
C LEU A 9 0.22 -28.18 25.00
N VAL A 10 0.60 -28.48 23.77
CA VAL A 10 1.35 -27.56 22.92
C VAL A 10 0.40 -26.40 22.64
N TRP A 11 0.48 -25.36 23.46
CA TRP A 11 -0.14 -24.08 23.18
C TRP A 11 0.61 -23.48 21.99
N VAL A 12 0.27 -23.93 20.77
CA VAL A 12 0.63 -23.21 19.55
C VAL A 12 -0.18 -21.93 19.59
N SER A 13 0.38 -20.93 20.26
CA SER A 13 -0.14 -19.59 20.26
C SER A 13 -0.09 -19.14 18.81
N LEU A 14 -1.26 -19.03 18.17
CA LEU A 14 -1.45 -18.35 16.90
C LEU A 14 -1.21 -16.85 17.13
N TYR A 15 0.03 -16.50 17.44
CA TYR A 15 0.50 -15.13 17.26
C TYR A 15 0.47 -14.93 15.75
N SER A 16 -0.53 -14.20 15.26
CA SER A 16 -0.45 -13.61 13.94
C SER A 16 0.81 -12.75 13.95
N VAL A 17 1.92 -13.27 13.42
CA VAL A 17 3.11 -12.47 13.17
C VAL A 17 2.68 -11.49 12.09
N THR A 18 2.21 -10.31 12.49
CA THR A 18 2.05 -9.18 11.59
C THR A 18 3.44 -8.83 11.10
N ARG A 19 3.81 -9.35 9.92
CA ARG A 19 5.05 -9.02 9.26
C ARG A 19 5.01 -7.51 8.96
N SER A 20 5.71 -6.73 9.78
CA SER A 20 5.97 -5.31 9.49
C SER A 20 6.89 -5.27 8.26
N GLN A 21 6.30 -5.34 7.07
CA GLN A 21 7.04 -5.19 5.82
C GLN A 21 7.44 -3.71 5.71
N THR A 22 8.70 -3.42 6.04
CA THR A 22 9.32 -2.13 5.73
C THR A 22 9.64 -2.10 4.24
N VAL A 23 8.68 -1.62 3.43
CA VAL A 23 8.89 -1.42 1.99
C VAL A 23 9.80 -0.22 1.80
N SER A 24 10.97 -0.43 1.23
CA SER A 24 11.96 0.62 0.96
C SER A 24 11.62 1.39 -0.33
N CYS A 25 12.22 2.56 -0.49
CA CYS A 25 12.14 3.33 -1.73
C CYS A 25 12.71 2.52 -2.90
N ASP A 26 12.08 2.59 -4.07
CA ASP A 26 12.45 1.85 -5.29
C ASP A 26 12.37 0.33 -5.17
N GLU A 27 11.61 -0.16 -4.17
CA GLU A 27 11.36 -1.58 -3.96
C GLU A 27 10.16 -2.08 -4.78
N LYS A 28 10.30 -3.29 -5.31
CA LYS A 28 9.20 -4.10 -5.81
C LYS A 28 8.74 -5.06 -4.73
N SER A 29 7.47 -5.00 -4.33
CA SER A 29 6.90 -5.83 -3.27
C SER A 29 5.75 -6.69 -3.80
N GLU A 30 5.67 -7.92 -3.29
CA GLU A 30 4.59 -8.86 -3.64
C GLU A 30 3.43 -8.78 -2.63
N LEU A 31 2.21 -8.66 -3.15
CA LEU A 31 0.98 -8.80 -2.40
C LEU A 31 0.50 -10.25 -2.52
N ARG A 32 0.56 -10.97 -1.40
CA ARG A 32 -0.12 -12.26 -1.24
C ARG A 32 -1.62 -12.03 -1.02
N ASP A 33 -2.38 -13.08 -0.72
CA ASP A 33 -3.84 -13.04 -0.52
C ASP A 33 -4.33 -12.23 0.70
N THR A 34 -3.43 -11.51 1.40
CA THR A 34 -3.77 -10.70 2.57
C THR A 34 -3.52 -9.23 2.30
N ALA A 35 -4.46 -8.39 2.74
CA ALA A 35 -4.32 -6.94 2.68
C ALA A 35 -3.05 -6.46 3.41
N GLN A 36 -2.39 -5.45 2.84
CA GLN A 36 -1.21 -4.81 3.42
C GLN A 36 -1.46 -3.32 3.63
N SER A 37 -0.87 -2.75 4.67
CA SER A 37 -1.01 -1.32 4.99
C SER A 37 0.31 -0.65 5.34
N PRO A 38 1.33 -0.64 4.45
CA PRO A 38 2.60 0.00 4.74
C PRO A 38 2.45 1.53 4.91
N THR A 39 3.38 2.11 5.68
CA THR A 39 3.46 3.56 5.93
C THR A 39 4.78 4.11 5.39
N PHE A 40 4.72 5.27 4.75
CA PHE A 40 5.81 5.94 4.07
C PHE A 40 6.07 7.35 4.63
N PRO A 41 7.34 7.78 4.69
CA PRO A 41 8.51 6.99 4.32
C PRO A 41 8.79 5.93 5.40
N SER A 42 9.13 4.71 4.97
CA SER A 42 9.47 3.60 5.87
C SER A 42 10.81 3.82 6.58
N ASN A 43 11.70 4.59 5.95
CA ASN A 43 12.96 5.05 6.51
C ASN A 43 13.02 6.59 6.48
N LYS A 44 13.20 7.21 7.67
CA LYS A 44 13.31 8.67 7.81
C LYS A 44 14.63 9.24 7.28
N ALA A 45 15.62 8.41 6.96
CA ALA A 45 16.89 8.80 6.35
C ALA A 45 16.89 8.75 4.81
N ALA A 46 15.73 8.52 4.18
CA ALA A 46 15.63 8.51 2.71
C ALA A 46 16.01 9.87 2.10
N ASP A 47 16.62 9.84 0.91
CA ASP A 47 16.91 11.04 0.14
C ASP A 47 15.60 11.68 -0.35
N PHE A 48 15.16 12.73 0.34
CA PHE A 48 13.94 13.47 0.01
C PHE A 48 14.08 14.40 -1.20
N THR A 49 15.27 14.48 -1.81
CA THR A 49 15.49 15.31 -3.01
C THR A 49 14.90 14.69 -4.27
N LYS A 50 14.66 13.36 -4.27
CA LYS A 50 14.12 12.60 -5.40
C LYS A 50 12.79 11.94 -5.06
N PRO A 51 11.88 11.78 -6.03
CA PRO A 51 10.67 10.99 -5.82
C PRO A 51 11.02 9.50 -5.74
N CYS A 52 10.38 8.79 -4.82
CA CYS A 52 10.45 7.34 -4.67
C CYS A 52 9.44 6.66 -5.59
N LEU A 53 9.84 5.54 -6.21
CA LEU A 53 8.94 4.64 -6.90
C LEU A 53 8.67 3.41 -6.04
N LEU A 54 7.44 2.94 -5.99
CA LEU A 54 7.04 1.68 -5.39
C LEU A 54 6.31 0.86 -6.44
N THR A 55 6.63 -0.43 -6.52
CA THR A 55 5.93 -1.36 -7.42
C THR A 55 5.29 -2.45 -6.58
N PHE A 56 3.97 -2.56 -6.61
CA PHE A 56 3.26 -3.66 -5.96
C PHE A 56 2.71 -4.61 -7.00
N VAL A 57 2.97 -5.90 -6.82
CA VAL A 57 2.48 -6.97 -7.69
C VAL A 57 1.69 -7.97 -6.86
N ALA A 58 0.43 -8.18 -7.19
CA ALA A 58 -0.39 -9.20 -6.55
C ALA A 58 -0.13 -10.59 -7.15
N GLN A 59 -0.15 -11.60 -6.27
CA GLN A 59 -0.16 -13.00 -6.67
C GLN A 59 -1.52 -13.37 -7.26
N ASN A 60 -1.59 -14.54 -7.91
CA ASN A 60 -2.83 -15.09 -8.48
C ASN A 60 -3.51 -14.17 -9.53
N ASP A 61 -2.73 -13.27 -10.14
CA ASP A 61 -3.20 -12.26 -11.11
C ASP A 61 -4.32 -11.35 -10.59
N ASP A 62 -4.43 -11.21 -9.26
CA ASP A 62 -5.44 -10.38 -8.61
C ASP A 62 -5.27 -8.90 -8.94
N ARG A 63 -6.39 -8.19 -9.12
CA ARG A 63 -6.36 -6.73 -9.20
C ARG A 63 -6.12 -6.15 -7.81
N ILE A 64 -5.53 -4.97 -7.73
CA ILE A 64 -5.17 -4.33 -6.46
C ILE A 64 -6.11 -3.15 -6.22
N LYS A 65 -6.88 -3.22 -5.13
CA LYS A 65 -7.61 -2.06 -4.60
C LYS A 65 -6.65 -1.21 -3.76
N LEU A 66 -6.63 0.08 -4.05
CA LEU A 66 -5.74 1.07 -3.45
C LEU A 66 -6.54 2.13 -2.68
N VAL A 67 -6.20 2.36 -1.41
CA VAL A 67 -6.81 3.41 -0.57
C VAL A 67 -5.72 4.10 0.24
N PHE A 68 -5.81 5.42 0.38
CA PHE A 68 -4.88 6.22 1.20
C PHE A 68 -5.64 6.84 2.37
N PRO A 69 -5.60 6.24 3.58
CA PRO A 69 -6.44 6.65 4.70
C PRO A 69 -6.01 7.94 5.40
N ASP A 70 -4.77 8.40 5.18
CA ASP A 70 -4.18 9.48 5.98
C ASP A 70 -3.39 10.53 5.19
N LEU A 71 -3.77 10.81 3.94
CA LEU A 71 -3.12 11.85 3.12
C LEU A 71 -3.21 13.27 3.70
N GLN A 72 -4.08 13.53 4.67
CA GLN A 72 -4.06 14.78 5.45
C GLN A 72 -2.74 15.02 6.20
N LYS A 73 -1.91 13.99 6.36
CA LYS A 73 -0.55 14.09 6.90
C LYS A 73 0.49 14.51 5.84
N MET A 74 0.08 14.73 4.59
CA MET A 74 0.95 15.23 3.52
C MET A 74 0.61 16.69 3.25
N ALA A 75 1.33 17.62 3.87
CA ALA A 75 1.02 19.04 3.76
C ALA A 75 1.12 19.54 2.31
N LYS A 76 0.08 20.25 1.85
CA LYS A 76 0.08 20.94 0.56
C LYS A 76 1.00 22.16 0.55
N ASN A 77 1.53 22.51 -0.62
CA ASN A 77 2.20 23.78 -0.85
C ASN A 77 1.23 24.72 -1.60
N GLY A 78 0.72 25.73 -0.87
CA GLY A 78 -0.33 26.61 -1.38
C GLY A 78 -1.61 25.86 -1.73
N THR A 79 -1.92 25.78 -3.02
CA THR A 79 -3.09 25.07 -3.57
C THR A 79 -2.72 23.78 -4.30
N SER A 80 -1.47 23.32 -4.21
CA SER A 80 -0.96 22.18 -4.98
C SER A 80 -0.17 21.19 -4.13
N CYS A 81 -0.05 19.96 -4.63
CA CYS A 81 0.77 18.89 -4.06
C CYS A 81 2.13 18.80 -4.78
N SER A 82 2.98 19.82 -4.65
CA SER A 82 4.30 19.88 -5.30
C SER A 82 5.42 19.29 -4.43
N ASP A 83 5.38 19.56 -3.13
CA ASP A 83 6.48 19.27 -2.20
C ASP A 83 6.27 17.94 -1.50
N ASN A 84 5.01 17.66 -1.15
CA ASN A 84 4.53 16.40 -0.62
C ASN A 84 3.43 15.89 -1.53
N TYR A 85 3.61 14.71 -2.11
CA TYR A 85 2.57 14.09 -2.93
C TYR A 85 2.68 12.59 -3.02
N VAL A 86 1.56 11.97 -3.39
CA VAL A 86 1.51 10.63 -3.96
C VAL A 86 0.82 10.66 -5.33
N LYS A 87 1.31 9.85 -6.25
CA LYS A 87 0.75 9.55 -7.57
C LYS A 87 0.67 8.04 -7.74
N PHE A 88 -0.27 7.57 -8.55
CA PHE A 88 -0.37 6.14 -8.85
C PHE A 88 -0.93 5.90 -10.25
N ALA A 89 -0.57 4.76 -10.85
CA ALA A 89 -1.00 4.36 -12.19
C ALA A 89 -0.94 2.84 -12.38
N ASN A 90 -1.65 2.34 -13.41
CA ASN A 90 -1.58 0.95 -13.86
C ASN A 90 -0.24 0.62 -14.53
N GLU A 91 0.40 1.62 -15.13
CA GLU A 91 1.68 1.51 -15.82
C GLU A 91 2.63 2.59 -15.31
N GLN A 92 3.92 2.27 -15.21
CA GLN A 92 4.92 3.22 -14.72
C GLN A 92 4.97 4.50 -15.56
N ALA A 93 4.82 4.41 -16.89
CA ALA A 93 4.81 5.56 -17.79
C ALA A 93 3.66 6.54 -17.48
N GLY A 94 2.52 6.02 -17.00
CA GLY A 94 1.35 6.82 -16.62
C GLY A 94 1.57 7.73 -15.41
N LEU A 95 2.62 7.51 -14.61
CA LEU A 95 2.94 8.39 -13.47
C LEU A 95 3.32 9.81 -13.90
N THR A 96 3.85 9.97 -15.12
CA THR A 96 4.26 11.29 -15.66
C THR A 96 3.07 12.25 -15.75
N SER A 97 1.91 11.75 -16.17
CA SER A 97 0.66 12.54 -16.31
C SER A 97 -0.32 12.35 -15.16
N ALA A 98 -0.01 11.49 -14.18
CA ALA A 98 -0.87 11.24 -13.04
C ALA A 98 -1.00 12.48 -12.12
N THR A 99 -2.20 12.66 -11.58
CA THR A 99 -2.51 13.71 -10.60
C THR A 99 -1.75 13.47 -9.29
N SER A 100 -1.17 14.53 -8.73
CA SER A 100 -0.57 14.53 -7.40
C SER A 100 -1.65 14.70 -6.33
N TYR A 101 -1.66 13.82 -5.34
CA TYR A 101 -2.58 13.87 -4.19
C TYR A 101 -1.83 14.13 -2.89
N CYS A 102 -2.47 14.85 -1.97
CA CYS A 102 -1.97 15.23 -0.65
C CYS A 102 -3.12 15.79 0.20
N ASP A 103 -2.83 16.50 1.30
CA ASP A 103 -3.84 17.13 2.13
C ASP A 103 -4.76 18.08 1.33
N GLY A 104 -6.08 17.88 1.47
CA GLY A 104 -7.11 18.62 0.74
C GLY A 104 -7.29 18.26 -0.74
N ILE A 105 -6.41 17.43 -1.33
CA ILE A 105 -6.52 16.91 -2.70
C ILE A 105 -6.46 15.39 -2.62
N LEU A 106 -7.59 14.76 -2.32
CA LEU A 106 -7.70 13.32 -2.06
C LEU A 106 -8.00 12.53 -3.33
N PRO A 107 -7.46 11.31 -3.48
CA PRO A 107 -7.72 10.46 -4.63
C PRO A 107 -9.11 9.83 -4.58
N PRO A 108 -9.73 9.59 -5.74
CA PRO A 108 -10.89 8.73 -5.81
C PRO A 108 -10.51 7.26 -5.50
N PRO A 109 -11.48 6.40 -5.18
CA PRO A 109 -11.24 4.96 -5.09
C PRO A 109 -10.57 4.42 -6.38
N PHE A 110 -9.54 3.60 -6.22
CA PHE A 110 -8.80 3.03 -7.35
C PHE A 110 -8.72 1.51 -7.25
N VAL A 111 -8.92 0.85 -8.39
CA VAL A 111 -8.64 -0.59 -8.59
C VAL A 111 -7.81 -0.72 -9.84
N SER A 112 -6.63 -1.34 -9.75
CA SER A 112 -5.73 -1.52 -10.88
C SER A 112 -6.39 -2.30 -12.02
N GLN A 113 -5.92 -2.16 -13.26
CA GLN A 113 -6.44 -2.88 -14.43
C GLN A 113 -5.89 -4.32 -14.50
N GLY A 114 -4.64 -4.52 -14.08
CA GLY A 114 -4.00 -5.82 -13.93
C GLY A 114 -3.53 -6.05 -12.50
N ASN A 115 -2.58 -6.98 -12.33
CA ASN A 115 -2.05 -7.35 -11.02
C ASN A 115 -0.92 -6.45 -10.51
N THR A 116 -0.60 -5.38 -11.22
CA THR A 116 0.48 -4.46 -10.87
C THR A 116 -0.05 -3.04 -10.69
N VAL A 117 0.46 -2.34 -9.67
CA VAL A 117 0.27 -0.90 -9.50
C VAL A 117 1.60 -0.24 -9.20
N PHE A 118 1.80 0.93 -9.81
CA PHE A 118 2.96 1.78 -9.58
C PHE A 118 2.53 2.98 -8.74
N ILE A 119 3.28 3.27 -7.68
CA ILE A 119 3.05 4.43 -6.81
C ILE A 119 4.33 5.24 -6.77
N GLN A 120 4.23 6.54 -7.06
CA GLN A 120 5.34 7.47 -6.90
C GLN A 120 4.99 8.47 -5.80
N TYR A 121 5.92 8.72 -4.89
CA TYR A 121 5.73 9.75 -3.87
C TYR A 121 6.97 10.62 -3.68
N LYS A 122 6.75 11.83 -3.19
CA LYS A 122 7.79 12.73 -2.68
C LYS A 122 7.32 13.29 -1.35
N ILE A 123 8.22 13.37 -0.39
CA ILE A 123 7.95 13.92 0.94
C ILE A 123 9.08 14.87 1.32
N GLN A 124 8.77 16.14 1.55
CA GLN A 124 9.68 17.09 2.16
C GLN A 124 9.50 17.06 3.69
N ASN A 125 10.59 16.83 4.43
CA ASN A 125 10.58 16.72 5.90
C ASN A 125 9.67 15.60 6.45
N SER A 126 10.21 14.37 6.49
CA SER A 126 9.54 13.18 7.02
C SER A 126 9.28 13.18 8.53
N SER A 127 9.69 14.23 9.26
CA SER A 127 9.38 14.37 10.69
C SER A 127 7.90 14.71 10.91
N VAL A 128 7.28 15.39 9.94
CA VAL A 128 5.90 15.87 10.03
C VAL A 128 5.01 15.39 8.87
N ASN A 129 5.62 14.94 7.76
CA ASN A 129 4.89 14.43 6.61
C ASN A 129 5.03 12.91 6.46
N SER A 130 3.89 12.24 6.28
CA SER A 130 3.82 10.79 6.02
C SER A 130 2.50 10.40 5.37
N PHE A 131 2.40 9.18 4.87
CA PHE A 131 1.13 8.57 4.47
C PHE A 131 1.19 7.05 4.63
N ALA A 132 0.05 6.42 4.81
CA ALA A 132 -0.17 5.00 4.71
C ALA A 132 -0.93 4.70 3.41
N VAL A 133 -0.75 3.48 2.92
CA VAL A 133 -1.48 2.97 1.77
C VAL A 133 -2.03 1.61 2.11
N GLN A 134 -3.32 1.41 1.89
CA GLN A 134 -3.99 0.12 2.02
C GLN A 134 -4.07 -0.52 0.64
N LEU A 135 -3.52 -1.72 0.55
CA LEU A 135 -3.44 -2.54 -0.65
C LEU A 135 -4.21 -3.82 -0.39
N THR A 136 -5.29 -4.04 -1.11
CA THR A 136 -6.12 -5.24 -0.97
C THR A 136 -6.14 -5.99 -2.30
N PRO A 137 -5.63 -7.25 -2.35
CA PRO A 137 -5.87 -8.13 -3.48
C PRO A 137 -7.36 -8.32 -3.67
N SER A 138 -7.81 -8.19 -4.90
CA SER A 138 -9.20 -8.25 -5.28
C SER A 138 -9.32 -9.19 -6.46
N ASN A 139 -9.80 -10.40 -6.16
CA ASN A 139 -10.36 -11.33 -7.13
C ASN A 139 -11.66 -10.70 -7.66
N VAL A 140 -11.56 -9.66 -8.49
CA VAL A 140 -12.70 -9.25 -9.31
C VAL A 140 -12.82 -10.29 -10.43
N ILE A 141 -13.17 -11.53 -10.06
CA ILE A 141 -14.05 -12.32 -10.90
C ILE A 141 -15.35 -11.53 -10.85
N VAL A 142 -15.48 -10.59 -11.78
CA VAL A 142 -16.79 -10.07 -12.16
C VAL A 142 -17.59 -11.31 -12.49
N ASN A 143 -18.43 -11.74 -11.55
CA ASN A 143 -19.60 -12.53 -11.87
C ASN A 143 -20.40 -11.65 -12.83
N PHE A 144 -20.07 -11.70 -14.12
CA PHE A 144 -20.99 -11.34 -15.17
C PHE A 144 -22.11 -12.36 -15.09
N THR A 145 -23.05 -12.12 -14.18
CA THR A 145 -24.38 -12.69 -14.31
C THR A 145 -24.92 -12.10 -15.60
N LEU A 146 -24.82 -12.86 -16.70
CA LEU A 146 -25.63 -12.62 -17.89
C LEU A 146 -27.09 -12.60 -17.41
N HIS A 147 -27.69 -11.42 -17.35
CA HIS A 147 -29.14 -11.34 -17.49
C HIS A 147 -29.42 -11.71 -18.94
N VAL A 148 -29.84 -12.96 -19.12
CA VAL A 148 -30.51 -13.45 -20.32
C VAL A 148 -31.95 -12.97 -20.28
#